data_AF-A9GGM2-F1
#
_entry.id   AF-A9GGM2-F1
#
_cell.length_a   1.000
_cell.length_b   1.000
_cell.length_c   1.000
_cell.angle_alpha   90.00
_cell.angle_beta   90.00
_cell.angle_gamma   90.00
#
_symmetry.space_group_name_H-M   'P 1'
#
loop_
_entity.id
_entity.type
_entity.pdbx_description
1 polymer ?
#
loop_
_entity_poly.entity_id
_entity_poly.type
_entity_poly.pdbx_seq_one_letter_code
_entity_poly.pdbx_strand_id
1 'polypeptide(L)'
;MGFWPFGGREPANVESASQVVTAGTHRETLRGKLTLYFKEPQTRSAADRAAERCAQIAGDLLRENAEREALVGKEAELAAAIAARAPRGLPGLRAIELASLHVVTERTTQSRRGEPAPPVQDPARIAGARAPSNKPSPGGVSRTTGVPPASSRALAQASGAPPAVGRSTPSSIPPPISVRSPPSSGAQRARAAGASAARASSPGLIGSPPTVIAAALAPLLRDASTRLLLGCLRAHDLIIVRRVAIDPGAADQLAALLPVSEAPPGEFEASRAAEISRWHTVLGSPVISQLRTESCAISAQKARAALGAANIAAGVAGELIDALCRTAFPGLALSSAHVDRYAEQDLSELAAESMARILRHPNSRPLRLALGPLLDAVHGDVDGISRLAKASLGSAH
;
A
#
# COMPACT_ATOMS: atom_id res chain seq x y z
N MET A 1 -12.16 -3.07 -15.21
CA MET A 1 -11.13 -1.99 -15.28
C MET A 1 -9.83 -2.54 -14.71
N GLY A 2 -8.97 -3.10 -15.56
CA GLY A 2 -7.69 -3.69 -15.17
C GLY A 2 -6.69 -2.61 -14.74
N PHE A 3 -5.94 -2.91 -13.69
CA PHE A 3 -5.02 -2.00 -13.03
C PHE A 3 -3.63 -2.11 -13.66
N TRP A 4 -3.16 -1.08 -14.36
CA TRP A 4 -1.85 -1.07 -15.00
C TRP A 4 -1.03 0.16 -14.60
N PRO A 5 0.25 0.00 -14.25
CA PRO A 5 1.11 1.09 -13.77
C PRO A 5 1.84 1.87 -14.88
N PHE A 6 1.51 1.69 -16.17
CA PHE A 6 2.23 2.33 -17.29
C PHE A 6 1.34 3.30 -18.06
N GLY A 7 1.65 4.60 -17.94
CA GLY A 7 0.97 5.73 -18.60
C GLY A 7 1.68 6.25 -19.85
N GLY A 8 2.18 5.36 -20.72
CA GLY A 8 2.76 5.72 -22.02
C GLY A 8 1.75 5.50 -23.16
N ARG A 9 1.75 6.38 -24.18
CA ARG A 9 0.87 6.32 -25.36
C ARG A 9 1.18 5.18 -26.34
N GLU A 10 2.19 4.35 -26.08
CA GLU A 10 2.45 3.14 -26.86
C GLU A 10 1.68 1.94 -26.26
N PRO A 11 1.16 1.03 -27.10
CA PRO A 11 0.55 -0.22 -26.61
C PRO A 11 1.64 -1.06 -25.95
N ALA A 12 1.85 -0.86 -24.65
CA ALA A 12 2.80 -1.62 -23.87
C ALA A 12 2.42 -3.11 -23.93
N ASN A 13 3.40 -3.92 -24.34
CA ASN A 13 3.30 -5.36 -24.22
C ASN A 13 3.52 -5.74 -22.75
N VAL A 14 2.68 -6.63 -22.24
CA VAL A 14 2.64 -7.03 -20.83
C VAL A 14 2.76 -8.54 -20.71
N GLU A 15 3.54 -9.00 -19.73
CA GLU A 15 3.78 -10.42 -19.47
C GLU A 15 2.79 -11.02 -18.46
N SER A 16 2.07 -10.18 -17.73
CA SER A 16 1.10 -10.62 -16.73
C SER A 16 -0.03 -9.61 -16.54
N ALA A 17 -1.24 -10.07 -16.23
CA ALA A 17 -2.39 -9.23 -15.88
C ALA A 17 -3.03 -9.68 -14.56
N SER A 18 -3.48 -8.74 -13.72
CA SER A 18 -4.17 -9.08 -12.46
C SER A 18 -5.56 -8.44 -12.41
N GLN A 19 -6.53 -9.19 -11.86
CA GLN A 19 -7.91 -8.76 -11.66
C GLN A 19 -8.41 -9.21 -10.29
N VAL A 20 -9.17 -8.35 -9.60
CA VAL A 20 -9.87 -8.74 -8.37
C VAL A 20 -11.13 -9.50 -8.76
N VAL A 21 -11.31 -10.68 -8.18
CA VAL A 21 -12.50 -11.52 -8.32
C VAL A 21 -13.35 -11.34 -7.07
N THR A 22 -14.63 -11.09 -7.28
CA THR A 22 -15.60 -10.93 -6.20
C THR A 22 -16.83 -11.79 -6.50
N ALA A 23 -17.25 -12.60 -5.53
CA ALA A 23 -18.43 -13.45 -5.65
C ALA A 23 -19.30 -13.34 -4.39
N GLY A 24 -20.43 -12.63 -4.51
CA GLY A 24 -21.41 -12.46 -3.44
C GLY A 24 -22.41 -13.63 -3.35
N THR A 25 -22.92 -13.90 -2.15
CA THR A 25 -24.23 -14.53 -1.87
C THR A 25 -25.02 -13.58 -0.96
N HIS A 26 -26.25 -13.94 -0.62
CA HIS A 26 -27.11 -13.19 0.29
C HIS A 26 -26.51 -12.85 1.68
N ARG A 27 -25.40 -13.48 2.10
CA ARG A 27 -24.81 -13.24 3.44
C ARG A 27 -23.31 -12.96 3.45
N GLU A 28 -22.58 -13.39 2.42
CA GLU A 28 -21.12 -13.34 2.40
C GLU A 28 -20.60 -13.00 1.01
N THR A 29 -19.48 -12.31 0.95
CA THR A 29 -18.80 -11.97 -0.30
C THR A 29 -17.40 -12.54 -0.28
N LEU A 30 -17.10 -13.49 -1.16
CA LEU A 30 -15.72 -13.96 -1.35
C LEU A 30 -14.96 -12.97 -2.22
N ARG A 31 -13.74 -12.63 -1.82
CA ARG A 31 -12.84 -11.76 -2.58
C ARG A 31 -11.46 -12.39 -2.71
N GLY A 32 -10.89 -12.33 -3.91
CA GLY A 32 -9.55 -12.82 -4.19
C GLY A 32 -8.88 -12.05 -5.33
N LYS A 33 -7.57 -12.26 -5.51
CA LYS A 33 -6.79 -11.67 -6.60
C LYS A 33 -6.40 -12.76 -7.58
N LEU A 34 -6.87 -12.64 -8.82
CA LEU A 34 -6.48 -13.50 -9.94
C LEU A 34 -5.33 -12.84 -10.71
N THR A 35 -4.28 -13.60 -11.00
CA THR A 35 -3.16 -13.16 -11.83
C THR A 35 -2.92 -14.16 -12.96
N LEU A 36 -2.86 -13.65 -14.19
CA LEU A 36 -2.53 -14.41 -15.39
C LEU A 36 -1.08 -14.11 -15.76
N TYR A 37 -0.30 -15.14 -16.07
CA TYR A 37 1.04 -15.02 -16.63
C TYR A 37 1.02 -15.54 -18.06
N PHE A 38 1.38 -14.71 -19.03
CA PHE A 38 1.36 -15.07 -20.45
C PHE A 38 2.66 -15.75 -20.87
N LYS A 39 2.59 -16.65 -21.87
CA LYS A 39 3.78 -17.28 -22.48
C LYS A 39 4.58 -16.30 -23.34
N GLU A 40 3.87 -15.37 -23.97
CA GLU A 40 4.43 -14.32 -24.82
C GLU A 40 3.85 -12.97 -24.39
N PRO A 41 4.61 -11.86 -24.45
CA PRO A 41 4.11 -10.53 -24.14
C PRO A 41 2.86 -10.20 -24.96
N GLN A 42 1.80 -9.74 -24.29
CA GLN A 42 0.52 -9.43 -24.91
C GLN A 42 0.25 -7.94 -24.95
N THR A 43 -0.53 -7.46 -25.93
CA THR A 43 -1.03 -6.09 -25.85
C THR A 43 -1.89 -5.93 -24.59
N ARG A 44 -1.79 -4.77 -23.92
CA ARG A 44 -2.61 -4.45 -22.74
C ARG A 44 -4.09 -4.78 -22.91
N SER A 45 -4.66 -4.43 -24.06
CA SER A 45 -6.08 -4.69 -24.34
C SER A 45 -6.43 -6.19 -24.40
N ALA A 46 -5.52 -7.03 -24.91
CA ALA A 46 -5.71 -8.48 -24.97
C ALA A 46 -5.55 -9.12 -23.58
N ALA A 47 -4.56 -8.65 -22.82
CA ALA A 47 -4.31 -9.08 -21.45
C ALA A 47 -5.49 -8.75 -20.52
N ASP A 48 -6.06 -7.56 -20.63
CA ASP A 48 -7.25 -7.13 -19.89
C ASP A 48 -8.47 -7.99 -20.20
N ARG A 49 -8.77 -8.19 -21.50
CA ARG A 49 -9.87 -9.07 -21.93
C ARG A 49 -9.68 -10.52 -21.48
N ALA A 50 -8.44 -10.98 -21.35
CA ALA A 50 -8.14 -12.29 -20.81
C ALA A 50 -8.42 -12.37 -19.31
N ALA A 51 -7.89 -11.39 -18.55
CA ALA A 51 -8.08 -11.32 -17.10
C ALA A 51 -9.56 -11.19 -16.72
N GLU A 52 -10.33 -10.38 -17.45
CA GLU A 52 -11.77 -10.21 -17.23
C GLU A 52 -12.56 -11.51 -17.48
N ARG A 53 -12.26 -12.22 -18.58
CA ARG A 53 -12.91 -13.50 -18.88
C ARG A 53 -12.58 -14.58 -17.84
N CYS A 54 -11.32 -14.68 -17.43
CA CYS A 54 -10.94 -15.62 -16.38
C CYS A 54 -11.52 -15.23 -15.01
N ALA A 55 -11.65 -13.93 -14.71
CA ALA A 55 -12.30 -13.45 -13.49
C ALA A 55 -13.80 -13.78 -13.47
N GLN A 56 -14.49 -13.69 -14.61
CA GLN A 56 -15.89 -14.12 -14.72
C GLN A 56 -16.04 -15.61 -14.42
N ILE A 57 -15.19 -16.46 -15.02
CA ILE A 57 -15.18 -17.91 -14.77
C ILE A 57 -14.88 -18.22 -13.30
N ALA A 58 -13.92 -17.51 -12.70
CA ALA A 58 -13.64 -17.63 -11.28
C ALA A 58 -14.88 -17.27 -10.44
N GLY A 59 -15.58 -16.18 -10.78
CA GLY A 59 -16.82 -15.78 -10.12
C GLY A 59 -17.95 -16.83 -10.26
N ASP A 60 -18.06 -17.48 -11.42
CA ASP A 60 -19.03 -18.55 -11.65
C ASP A 60 -18.68 -19.81 -10.82
N LEU A 61 -17.41 -20.24 -10.83
CA LEU A 61 -16.91 -21.34 -10.00
C LEU A 61 -17.15 -21.09 -8.50
N LEU A 62 -16.89 -19.88 -8.01
CA LEU A 62 -17.13 -19.52 -6.62
C LEU A 62 -18.63 -19.50 -6.27
N ARG A 63 -19.52 -19.29 -7.24
CA ARG A 63 -20.98 -19.36 -7.06
C ARG A 63 -21.51 -20.79 -7.10
N GLU A 64 -20.88 -21.69 -7.85
CA GLU A 64 -21.24 -23.12 -7.92
C GLU A 64 -20.97 -23.88 -6.61
N ASN A 65 -20.01 -23.41 -5.80
CA ASN A 65 -19.64 -24.04 -4.55
C ASN A 65 -20.48 -23.50 -3.38
N ALA A 66 -21.31 -24.37 -2.79
CA ALA A 66 -22.20 -24.01 -1.67
C ALA A 66 -21.43 -23.73 -0.36
N GLU A 67 -20.33 -24.44 -0.12
CA GLU A 67 -19.50 -24.32 1.09
C GLU A 67 -18.27 -23.44 0.84
N ARG A 68 -18.45 -22.13 1.03
CA ARG A 68 -17.44 -21.11 0.68
C ARG A 68 -16.22 -21.11 1.59
N GLU A 69 -16.39 -21.38 2.87
CA GLU A 69 -15.28 -21.49 3.82
C GLU A 69 -14.34 -22.64 3.43
N ALA A 70 -14.86 -23.71 2.83
CA ALA A 70 -14.07 -24.85 2.36
C ALA A 70 -13.21 -24.54 1.13
N LEU A 71 -13.41 -23.38 0.48
CA LEU A 71 -12.61 -22.91 -0.65
C LEU A 71 -11.35 -22.16 -0.23
N VAL A 72 -11.34 -21.59 0.98
CA VAL A 72 -10.15 -20.90 1.52
C VAL A 72 -9.05 -21.94 1.75
N GLY A 73 -7.89 -21.75 1.14
CA GLY A 73 -6.81 -22.74 1.11
C GLY A 73 -6.83 -23.71 -0.07
N LYS A 74 -7.85 -23.64 -0.96
CA LYS A 74 -7.94 -24.43 -2.21
C LYS A 74 -7.71 -23.58 -3.46
N GLU A 75 -6.96 -22.48 -3.34
CA GLU A 75 -6.80 -21.52 -4.42
C GLU A 75 -6.07 -22.12 -5.62
N ALA A 76 -5.14 -23.05 -5.40
CA ALA A 76 -4.45 -23.76 -6.47
C ALA A 76 -5.39 -24.68 -7.29
N GLU A 77 -6.33 -25.35 -6.61
CA GLU A 77 -7.34 -26.19 -7.28
C GLU A 77 -8.32 -25.32 -8.09
N LEU A 78 -8.73 -24.18 -7.53
CA LEU A 78 -9.57 -23.21 -8.24
C LEU A 78 -8.84 -22.60 -9.45
N ALA A 79 -7.56 -22.27 -9.33
CA ALA A 79 -6.74 -21.81 -10.46
C ALA A 79 -6.66 -22.87 -11.57
N ALA A 80 -6.50 -24.15 -11.22
CA ALA A 80 -6.54 -25.25 -12.19
C ALA A 80 -7.92 -25.39 -12.86
N ALA A 81 -9.00 -25.25 -12.10
CA ALA A 81 -10.36 -25.28 -12.63
C ALA A 81 -10.65 -24.10 -13.58
N ILE A 82 -10.17 -22.89 -13.26
CA ILE A 82 -10.25 -21.71 -14.13
C ILE A 82 -9.48 -21.97 -15.43
N ALA A 83 -8.28 -22.54 -15.35
CA ALA A 83 -7.47 -22.89 -16.52
C ALA A 83 -8.19 -23.92 -17.41
N ALA A 84 -8.82 -24.94 -16.82
CA ALA A 84 -9.55 -25.97 -17.53
C ALA A 84 -10.81 -25.44 -18.25
N ARG A 85 -11.47 -24.42 -17.69
CA ARG A 85 -12.67 -23.78 -18.27
C ARG A 85 -12.35 -22.55 -19.14
N ALA A 86 -11.07 -22.22 -19.32
CA ALA A 86 -10.64 -21.04 -20.05
C ALA A 86 -11.12 -21.10 -21.52
N PRO A 87 -11.77 -20.05 -22.06
CA PRO A 87 -12.33 -20.06 -23.40
C PRO A 87 -11.26 -20.23 -24.48
N ARG A 88 -11.63 -20.95 -25.55
CA ARG A 88 -10.80 -21.06 -26.75
C ARG A 88 -10.56 -19.64 -27.31
N GLY A 89 -9.30 -19.29 -27.59
CA GLY A 89 -8.92 -17.96 -28.08
C GLY A 89 -8.41 -16.98 -27.02
N LEU A 90 -8.10 -17.45 -25.81
CA LEU A 90 -7.23 -16.70 -24.91
C LEU A 90 -5.77 -16.79 -25.38
N PRO A 91 -4.96 -15.74 -25.14
CA PRO A 91 -3.52 -15.83 -25.33
C PRO A 91 -2.91 -16.99 -24.54
N GLY A 92 -1.83 -17.58 -25.03
CA GLY A 92 -1.17 -18.69 -24.35
C GLY A 92 -0.75 -18.31 -22.93
N LEU A 93 -1.28 -19.03 -21.93
CA LEU A 93 -0.97 -18.81 -20.51
C LEU A 93 0.16 -19.75 -20.06
N ARG A 94 1.13 -19.20 -19.33
CA ARG A 94 2.17 -19.95 -18.62
C ARG A 94 1.65 -20.45 -17.27
N ALA A 95 0.91 -19.59 -16.56
CA ALA A 95 0.32 -19.91 -15.26
C ALA A 95 -0.91 -19.04 -14.99
N ILE A 96 -1.80 -19.55 -14.15
CA ILE A 96 -2.90 -18.82 -13.52
C ILE A 96 -2.71 -18.97 -12.02
N GLU A 97 -2.79 -17.87 -11.29
CA GLU A 97 -2.67 -17.83 -9.84
C GLU A 97 -3.89 -17.14 -9.25
N LEU A 98 -4.57 -17.79 -8.33
CA LEU A 98 -5.57 -17.17 -7.46
C LEU A 98 -4.94 -17.06 -6.07
N ALA A 99 -4.92 -15.85 -5.52
CA ALA A 99 -4.31 -15.59 -4.22
C ALA A 99 -5.23 -14.77 -3.33
N SER A 100 -5.00 -14.87 -2.02
CA SER A 100 -5.69 -14.07 -1.00
C SER A 100 -7.22 -14.23 -1.04
N LEU A 101 -7.73 -15.45 -1.25
CA LEU A 101 -9.16 -15.70 -1.20
C LEU A 101 -9.64 -15.61 0.25
N HIS A 102 -10.58 -14.72 0.54
CA HIS A 102 -11.12 -14.53 1.87
C HIS A 102 -12.61 -14.19 1.83
N VAL A 103 -13.31 -14.54 2.92
CA VAL A 103 -14.71 -14.19 3.14
C VAL A 103 -14.79 -12.79 3.73
N VAL A 104 -15.39 -11.88 2.97
CA VAL A 104 -15.81 -10.55 3.45
C VAL A 104 -17.24 -10.68 3.93
N THR A 105 -17.43 -10.68 5.24
CA THR A 105 -18.77 -10.51 5.83
C THR A 105 -19.12 -9.04 5.70
N GLU A 106 -20.17 -8.73 4.95
CA GLU A 106 -20.80 -7.41 5.07
C GLU A 106 -21.37 -7.34 6.48
N ARG A 107 -20.61 -6.77 7.42
CA ARG A 107 -21.19 -6.27 8.66
C ARG A 107 -22.16 -5.18 8.24
N THR A 108 -23.41 -5.58 8.08
CA THR A 108 -24.53 -4.67 8.08
C THR A 108 -24.34 -3.72 9.24
N THR A 109 -24.58 -2.45 8.97
CA THR A 109 -24.57 -1.28 9.84
C THR A 109 -25.58 -1.36 11.00
N GLN A 110 -25.87 -2.55 11.51
CA GLN A 110 -26.73 -2.82 12.65
C GLN A 110 -25.93 -2.80 13.96
N SER A 111 -25.52 -1.61 14.40
CA SER A 111 -25.38 -1.32 15.83
C SER A 111 -25.61 0.17 16.10
N ARG A 112 -26.87 0.59 15.90
CA ARG A 112 -27.49 1.66 16.68
C ARG A 112 -28.86 1.15 17.13
N ARG A 113 -28.84 0.20 18.06
CA ARG A 113 -30.00 -0.12 18.89
C ARG A 113 -29.80 0.63 20.20
N GLY A 114 -30.83 1.40 20.55
CA GLY A 114 -30.75 2.53 21.46
C GLY A 114 -30.31 2.22 22.88
N GLU A 115 -29.69 3.23 23.45
CA GLU A 115 -29.53 3.41 24.89
C GLU A 115 -30.14 4.78 25.23
N PRO A 116 -31.01 4.88 26.25
CA PRO A 116 -31.72 6.12 26.58
C PRO A 116 -30.80 7.11 27.30
N ALA A 117 -30.83 8.36 26.84
CA ALA A 117 -30.08 9.46 27.44
C ALA A 117 -30.59 9.79 28.85
N PRO A 118 -29.70 10.12 29.82
CA PRO A 118 -30.10 10.65 31.12
C PRO A 118 -30.55 12.13 30.99
N PRO A 119 -31.38 12.63 31.91
CA PRO A 119 -31.95 13.97 31.84
C PRO A 119 -30.90 15.01 32.23
N VAL A 120 -30.60 15.94 31.32
CA VAL A 120 -29.81 17.14 31.62
C VAL A 120 -30.77 18.30 31.90
N GLN A 121 -30.56 18.90 33.06
CA GLN A 121 -31.28 20.05 33.60
C GLN A 121 -30.95 21.33 32.80
N ASP A 122 -31.97 22.11 32.50
CA ASP A 122 -31.87 23.52 32.07
C ASP A 122 -31.35 24.40 33.22
N PRO A 123 -30.63 25.49 32.89
CA PRO A 123 -31.25 26.77 33.21
C PRO A 123 -31.16 27.84 32.12
N ALA A 124 -32.34 28.41 31.87
CA ALA A 124 -32.62 29.83 31.71
C ALA A 124 -31.82 30.65 30.68
N ARG A 125 -32.46 30.95 29.56
CA ARG A 125 -32.36 32.28 28.93
C ARG A 125 -33.71 32.77 28.41
N ILE A 126 -34.10 33.91 28.95
CA ILE A 126 -35.25 34.74 28.58
C ILE A 126 -34.89 35.51 27.30
N ALA A 127 -35.69 35.33 26.25
CA ALA A 127 -35.99 36.29 25.18
C ALA A 127 -37.13 35.65 24.37
N GLY A 128 -38.31 36.25 24.23
CA GLY A 128 -38.51 37.52 23.54
C GLY A 128 -39.27 37.21 22.25
N ALA A 129 -40.53 37.64 22.21
CA ALA A 129 -41.58 37.28 21.25
C ALA A 129 -41.24 37.54 19.77
N ARG A 130 -41.72 36.65 18.88
CA ARG A 130 -42.74 36.92 17.83
C ARG A 130 -42.77 35.80 16.78
N ALA A 131 -43.91 35.13 16.67
CA ALA A 131 -44.49 34.67 15.41
C ALA A 131 -45.40 35.82 14.87
N PRO A 132 -46.02 35.79 13.66
CA PRO A 132 -46.23 34.61 12.80
C PRO A 132 -46.16 34.84 11.27
N SER A 133 -46.34 33.73 10.53
CA SER A 133 -47.40 33.58 9.50
C SER A 133 -46.98 33.42 8.02
N ASN A 134 -47.48 32.31 7.46
CA ASN A 134 -48.09 32.10 6.13
C ASN A 134 -47.22 32.28 4.87
N LYS A 135 -46.88 31.20 4.15
CA LYS A 135 -47.69 30.40 3.17
C LYS A 135 -47.40 30.84 1.71
N PRO A 136 -47.68 29.99 0.70
CA PRO A 136 -46.77 29.72 -0.41
C PRO A 136 -47.32 30.20 -1.77
N SER A 137 -46.53 30.08 -2.85
CA SER A 137 -46.97 29.46 -4.12
C SER A 137 -45.89 29.46 -5.22
N PRO A 138 -46.07 28.64 -6.29
CA PRO A 138 -45.06 28.25 -7.28
C PRO A 138 -45.24 28.93 -8.65
N GLY A 139 -44.28 28.77 -9.58
CA GLY A 139 -44.54 29.06 -11.00
C GLY A 139 -43.33 29.05 -11.95
N GLY A 140 -43.58 28.53 -13.17
CA GLY A 140 -42.83 28.76 -14.44
C GLY A 140 -41.73 27.73 -14.73
N VAL A 141 -41.80 26.76 -15.67
CA VAL A 141 -42.23 26.65 -17.09
C VAL A 141 -41.32 27.37 -18.10
N SER A 142 -40.62 26.57 -18.94
CA SER A 142 -40.26 26.71 -20.38
C SER A 142 -38.87 26.09 -20.63
N ARG A 143 -38.63 24.99 -21.36
CA ARG A 143 -38.80 24.61 -22.80
C ARG A 143 -38.05 25.51 -23.81
N THR A 144 -37.06 24.92 -24.49
CA THR A 144 -36.63 25.07 -25.92
C THR A 144 -35.38 24.18 -26.13
N THR A 145 -35.48 23.00 -26.78
CA THR A 145 -35.24 22.69 -28.22
C THR A 145 -33.86 23.09 -28.78
N GLY A 146 -33.04 22.10 -29.15
CA GLY A 146 -31.83 22.25 -29.97
C GLY A 146 -31.21 20.89 -30.36
N VAL A 147 -31.39 20.50 -31.62
CA VAL A 147 -31.00 19.25 -32.31
C VAL A 147 -29.53 19.29 -32.79
N PRO A 148 -28.83 18.15 -33.00
CA PRO A 148 -27.41 18.09 -33.40
C PRO A 148 -27.20 18.08 -34.92
N PRO A 149 -25.96 18.23 -35.43
CA PRO A 149 -25.63 17.88 -36.80
C PRO A 149 -24.82 16.57 -36.92
N ALA A 150 -25.05 15.88 -38.04
CA ALA A 150 -24.49 14.60 -38.45
C ALA A 150 -23.47 14.72 -39.60
N SER A 151 -22.51 13.79 -39.59
CA SER A 151 -21.86 13.02 -40.68
C SER A 151 -21.58 13.58 -42.08
N SER A 152 -20.33 13.37 -42.55
CA SER A 152 -19.92 12.89 -43.90
C SER A 152 -18.46 12.41 -43.79
N ARG A 153 -18.08 11.13 -43.94
CA ARG A 153 -18.03 10.21 -45.11
C ARG A 153 -16.92 10.55 -46.13
N ALA A 154 -15.85 9.75 -46.14
CA ALA A 154 -15.05 9.45 -47.34
C ALA A 154 -14.40 8.06 -47.22
N LEU A 155 -14.51 7.31 -48.32
CA LEU A 155 -14.06 5.94 -48.60
C LEU A 155 -12.82 6.00 -49.50
N ALA A 156 -11.83 5.14 -49.25
CA ALA A 156 -10.93 4.50 -50.24
C ALA A 156 -10.15 3.40 -49.49
N GLN A 157 -10.30 2.09 -49.76
CA GLN A 157 -9.64 1.30 -50.83
C GLN A 157 -8.13 1.61 -50.93
N ALA A 158 -7.19 0.66 -50.87
CA ALA A 158 -7.19 -0.64 -51.55
C ALA A 158 -6.21 -1.67 -50.92
N SER A 159 -6.43 -2.90 -51.34
CA SER A 159 -5.72 -4.17 -51.16
C SER A 159 -4.23 -4.16 -51.55
N GLY A 160 -3.45 -5.09 -50.98
CA GLY A 160 -2.16 -5.50 -51.56
C GLY A 160 -1.30 -6.40 -50.67
N ALA A 161 -1.45 -7.71 -50.78
CA ALA A 161 -0.47 -8.75 -50.41
C ALA A 161 -0.79 -10.01 -51.25
N PRO A 162 0.11 -11.01 -51.43
CA PRO A 162 1.57 -11.13 -51.21
C PRO A 162 2.28 -11.74 -52.48
N PRO A 163 3.55 -12.23 -52.47
CA PRO A 163 3.90 -13.59 -51.97
C PRO A 163 5.29 -13.67 -51.24
N ALA A 164 5.45 -14.43 -50.16
CA ALA A 164 5.86 -15.85 -50.02
C ALA A 164 7.38 -16.15 -49.94
N VAL A 165 7.69 -17.21 -49.17
CA VAL A 165 8.98 -17.95 -49.00
C VAL A 165 9.90 -17.40 -47.88
N GLY A 166 10.34 -18.17 -46.86
CA GLY A 166 10.29 -19.61 -46.69
C GLY A 166 10.64 -20.14 -45.30
N ARG A 167 10.58 -21.47 -45.25
CA ARG A 167 10.84 -22.41 -44.15
C ARG A 167 12.24 -22.24 -43.54
N SER A 168 12.33 -22.41 -42.21
CA SER A 168 13.17 -23.47 -41.60
C SER A 168 13.08 -23.46 -40.06
N THR A 169 12.59 -24.56 -39.49
CA THR A 169 12.91 -25.07 -38.14
C THR A 169 13.78 -26.32 -38.32
N PRO A 170 14.67 -26.66 -37.37
CA PRO A 170 14.30 -27.61 -36.28
C PRO A 170 14.90 -27.22 -34.89
N SER A 171 14.19 -27.46 -33.77
CA SER A 171 14.41 -28.56 -32.78
C SER A 171 15.71 -28.40 -31.96
N SER A 172 15.87 -28.67 -30.67
CA SER A 172 15.08 -28.99 -29.45
C SER A 172 16.08 -28.84 -28.27
N ILE A 173 15.59 -28.77 -27.02
CA ILE A 173 16.17 -29.27 -25.73
C ILE A 173 15.76 -28.31 -24.59
N PRO A 174 14.88 -28.72 -23.65
CA PRO A 174 14.70 -28.07 -22.36
C PRO A 174 15.48 -28.79 -21.23
N PRO A 175 16.03 -28.07 -20.23
CA PRO A 175 16.59 -28.71 -19.04
C PRO A 175 15.52 -29.12 -18.00
N PRO A 176 15.84 -30.04 -17.08
CA PRO A 176 14.86 -30.73 -16.24
C PRO A 176 14.32 -29.90 -15.08
N ILE A 177 13.07 -30.22 -14.76
CA ILE A 177 12.26 -29.72 -13.64
C ILE A 177 12.75 -30.42 -12.36
N SER A 178 13.29 -29.67 -11.40
CA SER A 178 13.41 -30.14 -10.01
C SER A 178 12.31 -29.48 -9.17
N VAL A 179 11.29 -30.28 -8.90
CA VAL A 179 10.24 -30.04 -7.92
C VAL A 179 10.85 -30.26 -6.53
N ARG A 180 10.87 -29.23 -5.68
CA ARG A 180 11.02 -29.40 -4.24
C ARG A 180 10.14 -28.41 -3.50
N SER A 181 8.91 -28.82 -3.24
CA SER A 181 8.02 -28.16 -2.28
C SER A 181 8.58 -28.36 -0.86
N PRO A 182 8.64 -27.32 -0.01
CA PRO A 182 8.69 -27.53 1.43
C PRO A 182 7.26 -27.67 2.00
N PRO A 183 7.10 -28.35 3.15
CA PRO A 183 5.81 -28.71 3.70
C PRO A 183 5.10 -27.51 4.33
N SER A 184 3.77 -27.58 4.29
CA SER A 184 2.86 -26.73 5.04
C SER A 184 3.01 -26.96 6.55
N SER A 185 2.93 -25.87 7.32
CA SER A 185 2.59 -25.92 8.74
C SER A 185 1.91 -24.61 9.10
N GLY A 186 0.67 -24.73 9.58
CA GLY A 186 -0.20 -23.62 9.94
C GLY A 186 0.28 -22.89 11.19
N ALA A 187 0.14 -21.56 11.17
CA ALA A 187 -0.05 -20.69 12.33
C ALA A 187 -0.19 -19.24 11.85
N GLN A 188 -1.42 -18.80 11.54
CA GLN A 188 -1.75 -17.38 11.39
C GLN A 188 -2.93 -17.04 12.31
N ARG A 189 -2.66 -17.06 13.62
CA ARG A 189 -3.34 -16.19 14.57
C ARG A 189 -2.37 -15.04 14.89
N ALA A 190 -2.85 -13.80 14.73
CA ALA A 190 -2.21 -12.53 15.08
C ALA A 190 -0.88 -12.18 14.34
N ARG A 191 -0.97 -11.43 13.23
CA ARG A 191 0.18 -10.72 12.64
C ARG A 191 -0.17 -9.26 12.33
N ALA A 192 -0.25 -8.48 13.39
CA ALA A 192 -0.14 -7.02 13.39
C ALA A 192 0.85 -6.64 14.49
N ALA A 193 2.14 -6.90 14.25
CA ALA A 193 3.28 -6.44 15.06
C ALA A 193 4.59 -6.96 14.42
N GLY A 194 5.09 -6.27 13.40
CA GLY A 194 6.38 -6.59 12.76
C GLY A 194 7.62 -6.29 13.64
N ALA A 195 7.44 -5.95 14.92
CA ALA A 195 8.53 -5.67 15.86
C ALA A 195 8.71 -6.75 16.95
N SER A 196 7.86 -7.79 17.01
CA SER A 196 7.89 -8.77 18.11
C SER A 196 8.70 -10.04 17.84
N ALA A 197 9.24 -10.22 16.63
CA ALA A 197 10.03 -11.41 16.27
C ALA A 197 11.54 -11.25 16.52
N ALA A 198 12.03 -10.04 16.76
CA ALA A 198 13.40 -9.81 17.22
C ALA A 198 13.48 -10.08 18.73
N ARG A 199 13.38 -11.34 19.16
CA ARG A 199 14.11 -11.81 20.34
C ARG A 199 15.60 -11.78 19.98
N ALA A 200 16.14 -10.57 19.80
CA ALA A 200 17.57 -10.35 19.75
C ALA A 200 18.07 -10.44 21.19
N SER A 201 18.33 -11.67 21.60
CA SER A 201 19.32 -11.96 22.62
C SER A 201 20.63 -11.36 22.12
N SER A 202 20.90 -10.08 22.42
CA SER A 202 22.22 -9.48 22.25
C SER A 202 22.90 -9.45 23.62
N PRO A 203 23.44 -10.58 24.11
CA PRO A 203 24.25 -10.60 25.32
C PRO A 203 25.57 -9.91 24.98
N GLY A 204 25.68 -8.61 25.25
CA GLY A 204 26.95 -7.91 25.06
C GLY A 204 26.89 -6.37 25.01
N LEU A 205 25.71 -5.77 24.88
CA LEU A 205 25.62 -4.30 24.79
C LEU A 205 25.56 -3.58 26.14
N ILE A 206 25.40 -4.31 27.25
CA ILE A 206 25.30 -3.72 28.59
C ILE A 206 26.61 -3.01 28.94
N GLY A 207 26.52 -1.70 29.23
CA GLY A 207 27.68 -0.85 29.54
C GLY A 207 28.52 -0.47 28.31
N SER A 208 28.06 -0.78 27.09
CA SER A 208 28.75 -0.37 25.87
C SER A 208 28.65 1.14 25.65
N PRO A 209 29.64 1.76 25.00
CA PRO A 209 29.57 3.18 24.66
C PRO A 209 28.43 3.47 23.67
N PRO A 210 27.85 4.69 23.66
CA PRO A 210 26.73 5.04 22.78
C PRO A 210 26.96 4.74 21.30
N THR A 211 28.20 4.86 20.82
CA THR A 211 28.57 4.56 19.42
C THR A 211 28.41 3.08 19.06
N VAL A 212 28.74 2.16 19.98
CA VAL A 212 28.57 0.72 19.78
C VAL A 212 27.09 0.33 19.84
N ILE A 213 26.35 0.92 20.78
CA ILE A 213 24.89 0.74 20.87
C ILE A 213 24.23 1.24 19.59
N ALA A 214 24.61 2.43 19.11
CA ALA A 214 24.11 3.00 17.87
C ALA A 214 24.39 2.10 16.66
N ALA A 215 25.60 1.54 16.55
CA ALA A 215 25.94 0.64 15.46
C ALA A 215 25.06 -0.62 15.43
N ALA A 216 24.76 -1.20 16.60
CA ALA A 216 23.87 -2.35 16.72
C ALA A 216 22.40 -2.01 16.38
N LEU A 217 21.96 -0.78 16.64
CA LEU A 217 20.59 -0.33 16.44
C LEU A 217 20.34 0.33 15.07
N ALA A 218 21.41 0.70 14.35
CA ALA A 218 21.33 1.34 13.03
C ALA A 218 20.48 0.58 11.99
N PRO A 219 20.47 -0.77 11.93
CA PRO A 219 19.58 -1.52 11.04
C PRO A 219 18.10 -1.21 11.24
N LEU A 220 17.65 -1.07 12.50
CA LEU A 220 16.25 -0.77 12.82
C LEU A 220 15.86 0.64 12.36
N LEU A 221 16.75 1.61 12.54
CA LEU A 221 16.52 2.98 12.08
C LEU A 221 16.46 3.06 10.54
N ARG A 222 17.30 2.27 9.84
CA ARG A 222 17.27 2.18 8.37
C ARG A 222 15.98 1.56 7.85
N ASP A 223 15.49 0.52 8.51
CA ASP A 223 14.22 -0.12 8.14
C ASP A 223 13.04 0.82 8.40
N ALA A 224 13.03 1.52 9.54
CA ALA A 224 12.03 2.53 9.89
C ALA A 224 11.98 3.67 8.86
N SER A 225 13.13 4.22 8.44
CA SER A 225 13.17 5.28 7.44
C SER A 225 12.72 4.78 6.06
N THR A 226 13.10 3.56 5.68
CA THR A 226 12.71 2.95 4.41
C THR A 226 11.21 2.65 4.37
N ARG A 227 10.63 2.19 5.48
CA ARG A 227 9.20 1.97 5.64
C ARG A 227 8.42 3.26 5.44
N LEU A 228 8.89 4.34 6.08
CA LEU A 228 8.33 5.67 5.89
C LEU A 228 8.43 6.14 4.43
N LEU A 229 9.58 5.98 3.78
CA LEU A 229 9.79 6.34 2.37
C LEU A 229 8.79 5.60 1.46
N LEU A 230 8.70 4.27 1.58
CA LEU A 230 7.78 3.47 0.77
C LEU A 230 6.32 3.81 1.04
N GLY A 231 5.95 4.04 2.30
CA GLY A 231 4.59 4.47 2.64
C GLY A 231 4.24 5.84 2.03
N CYS A 232 5.16 6.81 2.05
CA CYS A 232 4.99 8.09 1.35
C CYS A 232 4.80 7.91 -0.15
N LEU A 233 5.58 7.04 -0.79
CA LEU A 233 5.50 6.77 -2.22
C LEU A 233 4.17 6.09 -2.60
N ARG A 234 3.70 5.14 -1.77
CA ARG A 234 2.37 4.52 -1.96
C ARG A 234 1.23 5.49 -1.71
N ALA A 235 1.37 6.40 -0.74
CA ALA A 235 0.40 7.46 -0.51
C ALA A 235 0.33 8.41 -1.72
N HIS A 236 1.48 8.79 -2.28
CA HIS A 236 1.56 9.56 -3.52
C HIS A 236 0.85 8.84 -4.68
N ASP A 237 1.11 7.55 -4.88
CA ASP A 237 0.44 6.73 -5.90
C ASP A 237 -1.09 6.77 -5.75
N LEU A 238 -1.59 6.50 -4.55
CA LEU A 238 -3.03 6.41 -4.30
C LEU A 238 -3.72 7.77 -4.41
N ILE A 239 -3.19 8.79 -3.74
CA ILE A 239 -3.83 10.11 -3.66
C ILE A 239 -3.63 10.89 -4.95
N ILE A 240 -2.41 10.94 -5.47
CA ILE A 240 -2.01 11.92 -6.49
C ILE A 240 -2.15 11.30 -7.88
N VAL A 241 -1.59 10.11 -8.07
CA VAL A 241 -1.64 9.43 -9.38
C VAL A 241 -3.03 8.86 -9.63
N ARG A 242 -3.60 8.14 -8.65
CA ARG A 242 -4.90 7.48 -8.79
C ARG A 242 -6.10 8.30 -8.34
N ARG A 243 -5.89 9.44 -7.67
CA ARG A 243 -6.97 10.31 -7.17
C ARG A 243 -7.97 9.58 -6.26
N VAL A 244 -7.49 8.62 -5.49
CA VAL A 244 -8.29 7.89 -4.49
C VAL A 244 -8.39 8.77 -3.25
N ALA A 245 -9.63 9.10 -2.86
CA ALA A 245 -9.88 9.75 -1.58
C ALA A 245 -9.62 8.74 -0.46
N ILE A 246 -8.72 9.08 0.46
CA ILE A 246 -8.47 8.26 1.65
C ILE A 246 -9.60 8.52 2.63
N ASP A 247 -10.44 7.50 2.83
CA ASP A 247 -11.40 7.49 3.92
C ASP A 247 -10.67 7.03 5.20
N PRO A 248 -10.64 7.84 6.29
CA PRO A 248 -10.04 7.42 7.55
C PRO A 248 -10.67 6.16 8.14
N GLY A 249 -11.91 5.82 7.77
CA GLY A 249 -12.57 4.57 8.15
C GLY A 249 -12.17 3.35 7.33
N ALA A 250 -11.51 3.54 6.18
CA ALA A 250 -11.13 2.45 5.28
C ALA A 250 -9.79 1.83 5.69
N ALA A 251 -9.83 1.00 6.75
CA ALA A 251 -8.67 0.32 7.30
C ALA A 251 -7.83 -0.42 6.24
N ASP A 252 -8.47 -1.03 5.23
CA ASP A 252 -7.78 -1.76 4.16
C ASP A 252 -6.90 -0.84 3.29
N GLN A 253 -7.34 0.40 3.04
CA GLN A 253 -6.56 1.36 2.24
C GLN A 253 -5.34 1.83 3.02
N LEU A 254 -5.51 2.11 4.31
CA LEU A 254 -4.42 2.50 5.20
C LEU A 254 -3.45 1.34 5.43
N ALA A 255 -3.94 0.11 5.53
CA ALA A 255 -3.10 -1.08 5.62
C ALA A 255 -2.25 -1.30 4.35
N ALA A 256 -2.78 -0.98 3.16
CA ALA A 256 -2.02 -1.07 1.92
C ALA A 256 -0.83 -0.09 1.85
N LEU A 257 -0.91 1.04 2.58
CA LEU A 257 0.17 2.01 2.71
C LEU A 257 1.33 1.49 3.55
N LEU A 258 1.08 0.56 4.46
CA LEU A 258 2.08 0.00 5.37
C LEU A 258 2.86 -1.11 4.66
N PRO A 259 4.13 -0.89 4.29
CA PRO A 259 4.92 -1.94 3.66
C PRO A 259 5.37 -2.94 4.74
N VAL A 260 4.76 -4.13 4.68
CA VAL A 260 5.12 -5.28 5.52
C VAL A 260 6.31 -6.00 4.90
N SER A 261 7.21 -6.53 5.72
CA SER A 261 8.32 -7.38 5.29
C SER A 261 8.66 -8.37 6.39
N GLU A 262 9.04 -9.58 5.96
CA GLU A 262 9.56 -10.65 6.81
C GLU A 262 11.10 -10.70 6.76
N ALA A 263 11.73 -9.71 6.11
CA ALA A 263 13.19 -9.62 6.00
C ALA A 263 13.85 -9.39 7.38
N PRO A 264 15.08 -9.90 7.59
CA PRO A 264 15.89 -9.58 8.76
C PRO A 264 16.07 -8.06 8.95
N PRO A 265 16.30 -7.60 10.20
CA PRO A 265 16.61 -6.19 10.47
C PRO A 265 17.76 -5.66 9.62
N GLY A 266 17.54 -4.54 8.93
CA GLY A 266 18.50 -3.90 8.02
C GLY A 266 18.43 -4.37 6.57
N GLU A 267 17.68 -5.44 6.28
CA GLU A 267 17.50 -5.96 4.92
C GLU A 267 16.16 -5.52 4.27
N PHE A 268 15.38 -4.69 4.96
CA PHE A 268 14.08 -4.22 4.47
C PHE A 268 14.19 -3.46 3.14
N GLU A 269 15.21 -2.61 3.01
CA GLU A 269 15.45 -1.87 1.77
C GLU A 269 15.81 -2.79 0.60
N ALA A 270 16.67 -3.78 0.84
CA ALA A 270 17.04 -4.76 -0.16
C ALA A 270 15.83 -5.58 -0.63
N SER A 271 14.95 -6.00 0.30
CA SER A 271 13.72 -6.73 -0.01
C SER A 271 12.68 -5.92 -0.81
N ARG A 272 12.88 -4.60 -0.91
CA ARG A 272 12.03 -3.64 -1.63
C ARG A 272 12.79 -2.89 -2.73
N ALA A 273 14.00 -3.32 -3.08
CA ALA A 273 14.83 -2.65 -4.08
C ALA A 273 14.14 -2.49 -5.45
N ALA A 274 13.36 -3.49 -5.88
CA ALA A 274 12.59 -3.41 -7.12
C ALA A 274 11.48 -2.34 -7.06
N GLU A 275 10.84 -2.15 -5.91
CA GLU A 275 9.84 -1.10 -5.70
C GLU A 275 10.48 0.28 -5.72
N ILE A 276 11.59 0.45 -4.99
CA ILE A 276 12.37 1.69 -4.96
C ILE A 276 12.90 2.06 -6.35
N SER A 277 13.40 1.08 -7.10
CA SER A 277 13.90 1.29 -8.47
C SER A 277 12.81 1.77 -9.42
N ARG A 278 11.59 1.23 -9.32
CA ARG A 278 10.44 1.74 -10.10
C ARG A 278 10.14 3.20 -9.77
N TRP A 279 10.17 3.57 -8.49
CA TRP A 279 9.96 4.95 -8.07
C TRP A 279 11.06 5.90 -8.55
N HIS A 280 12.31 5.44 -8.60
CA HIS A 280 13.40 6.18 -9.23
C HIS A 280 13.14 6.46 -10.71
N THR A 281 12.62 5.49 -11.46
CA THR A 281 12.27 5.70 -12.88
C THR A 281 11.11 6.69 -13.06
N VAL A 282 10.13 6.68 -12.16
CA VAL A 282 8.92 7.52 -12.25
C VAL A 282 9.17 8.97 -11.80
N LEU A 283 9.83 9.16 -10.65
CA LEU A 283 9.98 10.47 -10.01
C LEU A 283 11.36 11.10 -10.26
N GLY A 284 12.34 10.31 -10.69
CA GLY A 284 13.72 10.73 -10.86
C GLY A 284 14.52 10.74 -9.54
N SER A 285 15.85 10.68 -9.69
CA SER A 285 16.79 10.66 -8.57
C SER A 285 16.67 11.84 -7.59
N PRO A 286 16.51 13.11 -8.04
CA PRO A 286 16.45 14.25 -7.13
C PRO A 286 15.27 14.18 -6.15
N VAL A 287 14.08 13.79 -6.64
CA VAL A 287 12.88 13.68 -5.81
C VAL A 287 13.03 12.55 -4.81
N ILE A 288 13.50 11.38 -5.24
CA ILE A 288 13.71 10.24 -4.33
C ILE A 288 14.77 10.55 -3.27
N SER A 289 15.85 11.23 -3.65
CA SER A 289 16.88 11.66 -2.69
C SER A 289 16.30 12.60 -1.64
N GLN A 290 15.48 13.59 -2.03
CA GLN A 290 14.83 14.50 -1.10
C GLN A 290 13.87 13.77 -0.16
N LEU A 291 13.01 12.89 -0.71
CA LEU A 291 12.09 12.08 0.08
C LEU A 291 12.84 11.19 1.07
N ARG A 292 13.94 10.56 0.64
CA ARG A 292 14.79 9.73 1.52
C ARG A 292 15.38 10.55 2.65
N THR A 293 15.95 11.73 2.37
CA THR A 293 16.46 12.62 3.42
C THR A 293 15.38 12.99 4.43
N GLU A 294 14.17 13.32 3.97
CA GLU A 294 13.07 13.65 4.88
C GLU A 294 12.58 12.44 5.69
N SER A 295 12.48 11.25 5.08
CA SER A 295 12.12 10.02 5.80
C SER A 295 13.17 9.66 6.86
N CYS A 296 14.46 9.88 6.58
CA CYS A 296 15.53 9.71 7.56
C CYS A 296 15.42 10.72 8.71
N ALA A 297 15.17 12.00 8.44
CA ALA A 297 15.01 13.02 9.48
C ALA A 297 13.81 12.73 10.40
N ILE A 298 12.67 12.34 9.83
CA ILE A 298 11.45 12.02 10.60
C ILE A 298 11.66 10.77 11.47
N SER A 299 12.25 9.71 10.92
CA SER A 299 12.54 8.49 11.69
C SER A 299 13.55 8.73 12.81
N ALA A 300 14.59 9.54 12.55
CA ALA A 300 15.54 9.97 13.58
C ALA A 300 14.85 10.78 14.69
N GLN A 301 13.93 11.69 14.34
CA GLN A 301 13.20 12.47 15.34
C GLN A 301 12.28 11.57 16.18
N LYS A 302 11.60 10.60 15.57
CA LYS A 302 10.82 9.62 16.33
C LYS A 302 11.71 8.83 17.28
N ALA A 303 12.92 8.46 16.86
CA ALA A 303 13.89 7.79 17.72
C ALA A 303 14.32 8.66 18.90
N ARG A 304 14.60 9.94 18.65
CA ARG A 304 14.91 10.90 19.71
C ARG A 304 13.77 11.00 20.73
N ALA A 305 12.53 11.15 20.25
CA ALA A 305 11.34 11.22 21.11
C ALA A 305 11.14 9.95 21.94
N ALA A 306 11.32 8.76 21.34
CA ALA A 306 11.20 7.48 22.03
C ALA A 306 12.29 7.27 23.09
N LEU A 307 13.53 7.72 22.84
CA LEU A 307 14.60 7.71 23.83
C LEU A 307 14.28 8.64 25.01
N GLY A 308 13.73 9.82 24.73
CA GLY A 308 13.25 10.75 25.77
C GLY A 308 12.13 10.14 26.62
N ALA A 309 11.14 9.52 25.99
CA ALA A 309 10.06 8.80 26.68
C ALA A 309 10.56 7.60 27.51
N ALA A 310 11.71 7.02 27.12
CA ALA A 310 12.38 5.99 27.89
C ALA A 310 13.18 6.51 29.10
N ASN A 311 13.13 7.82 29.37
CA ASN A 311 13.89 8.55 30.40
C ASN A 311 15.41 8.49 30.21
N ILE A 312 15.90 8.41 28.97
CA ILE A 312 17.33 8.54 28.69
C ILE A 312 17.69 10.03 28.73
N ALA A 313 18.74 10.38 29.47
CA ALA A 313 19.21 11.76 29.60
C ALA A 313 19.41 12.43 28.22
N ALA A 314 18.95 13.67 28.07
CA ALA A 314 18.90 14.36 26.77
C ALA A 314 20.26 14.43 26.04
N GLY A 315 21.37 14.61 26.79
CA GLY A 315 22.72 14.59 26.24
C GLY A 315 23.08 13.23 25.62
N VAL A 316 22.82 12.15 26.36
CA VAL A 316 23.07 10.77 25.90
C VAL A 316 22.17 10.40 24.71
N ALA A 317 20.90 10.80 24.76
CA ALA A 317 19.97 10.60 23.65
C ALA A 317 20.43 11.36 22.38
N GLY A 318 20.94 12.58 22.53
CA GLY A 318 21.54 13.36 21.44
C GLY A 318 22.72 12.65 20.79
N GLU A 319 23.70 12.24 21.61
CA GLU A 319 24.89 11.50 21.14
C GLU A 319 24.52 10.19 20.44
N LEU A 320 23.57 9.45 21.01
CA LEU A 320 23.11 8.18 20.44
C LEU A 320 22.42 8.40 19.08
N ILE A 321 21.59 9.43 18.95
CA ILE A 321 20.92 9.77 17.68
C ILE A 321 21.91 10.21 16.61
N ASP A 322 22.90 11.03 16.97
CA ASP A 322 23.93 11.46 16.04
C ASP A 322 24.77 10.27 15.54
N ALA A 323 25.16 9.36 16.45
CA ALA A 323 25.86 8.14 16.10
C ALA A 323 25.00 7.18 15.25
N LEU A 324 23.71 7.06 15.58
CA LEU A 324 22.73 6.28 14.82
C LEU A 324 22.60 6.80 13.40
N CYS A 325 22.40 8.10 13.22
CA CYS A 325 22.25 8.70 11.89
C CYS A 325 23.51 8.51 11.04
N ARG A 326 24.71 8.74 11.60
CA ARG A 326 25.98 8.50 10.91
C ARG A 326 26.14 7.05 10.44
N THR A 327 25.67 6.09 11.25
CA THR A 327 25.84 4.66 10.94
C THR A 327 24.74 4.12 10.03
N ALA A 328 23.50 4.54 10.24
CA ALA A 328 22.34 4.09 9.46
C ALA A 328 22.35 4.68 8.04
N PHE A 329 22.80 5.92 7.89
CA PHE A 329 22.67 6.73 6.67
C PHE A 329 24.01 7.28 6.18
N PRO A 330 24.98 6.40 5.81
CA PRO A 330 26.25 6.86 5.29
C PRO A 330 26.04 7.70 4.02
N GLY A 331 26.59 8.90 3.99
CA GLY A 331 26.46 9.84 2.87
C GLY A 331 25.27 10.81 2.94
N LEU A 332 24.37 10.67 3.92
CA LEU A 332 23.37 11.70 4.21
C LEU A 332 23.88 12.59 5.35
N ALA A 333 24.18 13.85 5.04
CA ALA A 333 24.54 14.86 6.03
C ALA A 333 23.28 15.38 6.75
N LEU A 334 22.68 14.53 7.58
CA LEU A 334 21.55 14.91 8.44
C LEU A 334 22.07 15.76 9.60
N SER A 335 21.77 17.05 9.58
CA SER A 335 22.09 17.94 10.70
C SER A 335 21.10 17.75 11.84
N SER A 336 21.55 17.99 13.08
CA SER A 336 20.68 18.02 14.24
C SER A 336 19.50 18.98 14.04
N ALA A 337 19.77 20.17 13.50
CA ALA A 337 18.74 21.16 13.16
C ALA A 337 17.66 20.62 12.19
N HIS A 338 18.01 19.74 11.25
CA HIS A 338 17.03 19.10 10.37
C HIS A 338 16.14 18.14 11.16
N VAL A 339 16.71 17.37 12.08
CA VAL A 339 15.94 16.46 12.94
C VAL A 339 15.04 17.26 13.91
N ASP A 340 15.59 18.30 14.54
CA ASP A 340 14.93 19.12 15.56
C ASP A 340 13.72 19.92 15.04
N ARG A 341 13.69 20.24 13.74
CA ARG A 341 12.54 20.93 13.14
C ARG A 341 11.21 20.19 13.32
N TYR A 342 11.28 18.87 13.57
CA TYR A 342 10.11 17.99 13.78
C TYR A 342 9.73 17.83 15.26
N ALA A 343 10.43 18.49 16.20
CA ALA A 343 10.17 18.38 17.64
C ALA A 343 9.02 19.27 18.12
N GLU A 344 8.83 20.44 17.50
CA GLU A 344 8.00 21.52 18.05
C GLU A 344 6.56 21.56 17.51
N GLN A 345 6.24 20.77 16.49
CA GLN A 345 4.97 20.86 15.76
C GLN A 345 4.32 19.49 15.59
N ASP A 346 3.07 19.47 15.11
CA ASP A 346 2.41 18.24 14.70
C ASP A 346 3.24 17.58 13.59
N LEU A 347 3.96 16.53 13.98
CA LEU A 347 4.89 15.81 13.11
C LEU A 347 4.18 15.28 11.87
N SER A 348 2.89 14.93 11.97
CA SER A 348 2.10 14.46 10.83
C SER A 348 1.83 15.57 9.81
N GLU A 349 1.57 16.79 10.29
CA GLU A 349 1.33 17.97 9.48
C GLU A 349 2.61 18.42 8.77
N LEU A 350 3.70 18.62 9.51
CA LEU A 350 4.99 18.97 8.94
C LEU A 350 5.51 17.93 7.94
N ALA A 351 5.36 16.64 8.27
CA ALA A 351 5.73 15.58 7.34
C ALA A 351 4.90 15.68 6.06
N ALA A 352 3.57 15.84 6.16
CA ALA A 352 2.70 15.95 5.01
C ALA A 352 3.01 17.18 4.13
N GLU A 353 3.30 18.32 4.74
CA GLU A 353 3.69 19.55 4.03
C GLU A 353 5.02 19.39 3.32
N SER A 354 6.02 18.82 3.99
CA SER A 354 7.33 18.56 3.40
C SER A 354 7.23 17.61 2.21
N MET A 355 6.46 16.52 2.36
CA MET A 355 6.22 15.55 1.28
C MET A 355 5.43 16.17 0.13
N ALA A 356 4.38 16.95 0.42
CA ALA A 356 3.61 17.65 -0.60
C ALA A 356 4.49 18.62 -1.40
N ARG A 357 5.35 19.39 -0.72
CA ARG A 357 6.32 20.30 -1.34
C ARG A 357 7.30 19.57 -2.26
N ILE A 358 7.89 18.47 -1.82
CA ILE A 358 8.84 17.67 -2.62
C ILE A 358 8.14 17.06 -3.84
N LEU A 359 6.92 16.54 -3.66
CA LEU A 359 6.10 15.95 -4.72
C LEU A 359 5.37 17.00 -5.59
N ARG A 360 5.56 18.31 -5.32
CA ARG A 360 4.89 19.43 -5.98
C ARG A 360 3.36 19.31 -5.97
N HIS A 361 2.81 18.82 -4.87
CA HIS A 361 1.38 18.67 -4.67
C HIS A 361 0.81 19.89 -3.92
N PRO A 362 -0.28 20.51 -4.39
CA PRO A 362 -0.79 21.77 -3.83
C PRO A 362 -1.49 21.61 -2.47
N ASN A 363 -1.81 20.38 -2.05
CA ASN A 363 -2.57 20.13 -0.82
C ASN A 363 -1.95 19.00 0.01
N SER A 364 -1.50 19.31 1.22
CA SER A 364 -0.90 18.33 2.16
C SER A 364 -1.94 17.52 2.92
N ARG A 365 -3.20 17.97 3.00
CA ARG A 365 -4.24 17.37 3.86
C ARG A 365 -4.47 15.86 3.59
N PRO A 366 -4.59 15.39 2.34
CA PRO A 366 -4.76 13.95 2.10
C PRO A 366 -3.53 13.14 2.50
N LEU A 367 -2.32 13.71 2.32
CA LEU A 367 -1.08 13.08 2.76
C LEU A 367 -1.02 13.00 4.28
N ARG A 368 -1.48 14.03 5.01
CA ARG A 368 -1.54 14.01 6.49
C ARG A 368 -2.37 12.82 7.00
N LEU A 369 -3.53 12.58 6.40
CA LEU A 369 -4.39 11.43 6.74
C LEU A 369 -3.70 10.08 6.44
N ALA A 370 -2.98 10.00 5.31
CA ALA A 370 -2.24 8.80 4.93
C ALA A 370 -1.04 8.51 5.85
N LEU A 371 -0.36 9.56 6.29
CA LEU A 371 0.89 9.47 7.04
C LEU A 371 0.67 9.12 8.51
N GLY A 372 -0.48 9.47 9.12
CA GLY A 372 -0.76 9.15 10.54
C GLY A 372 -0.47 7.68 10.89
N PRO A 373 -1.18 6.71 10.28
CA PRO A 373 -0.95 5.29 10.54
C PRO A 373 0.48 4.82 10.22
N LEU A 374 1.13 5.43 9.22
CA LEU A 374 2.51 5.12 8.86
C LEU A 374 3.50 5.57 9.95
N LEU A 375 3.26 6.75 10.51
CA LEU A 375 4.04 7.30 11.61
C LEU A 375 3.83 6.49 12.90
N ASP A 376 2.63 5.96 13.12
CA ASP A 376 2.34 5.05 14.24
C ASP A 376 3.04 3.69 14.06
N ALA A 377 3.04 3.15 12.84
CA ALA A 377 3.76 1.91 12.54
C ALA A 377 5.27 2.06 12.77
N VAL A 378 5.86 3.16 12.28
CA VAL A 378 7.27 3.51 12.50
C VAL A 378 7.58 3.73 13.98
N HIS A 379 6.63 4.25 14.76
CA HIS A 379 6.80 4.40 16.20
C HIS A 379 7.08 3.06 16.87
N GLY A 380 6.37 2.00 16.48
CA GLY A 380 6.57 0.66 17.04
C GLY A 380 7.97 0.07 16.77
N ASP A 381 8.56 0.35 15.60
CA ASP A 381 9.94 -0.06 15.31
C ASP A 381 10.95 0.68 16.19
N VAL A 382 10.71 1.98 16.33
CA VAL A 382 11.55 2.90 17.09
C VAL A 382 11.44 2.67 18.60
N ASP A 383 10.31 2.18 19.11
CA ASP A 383 10.18 1.71 20.49
C ASP A 383 11.03 0.47 20.76
N GLY A 384 11.35 -0.31 19.72
CA GLY A 384 12.39 -1.34 19.80
C GLY A 384 13.77 -0.74 20.08
N ILE A 385 14.12 0.34 19.36
CA ILE A 385 15.39 1.08 19.54
C ILE A 385 15.48 1.61 20.97
N SER A 386 14.44 2.27 21.48
CA SER A 386 14.48 2.88 22.82
C SER A 386 14.61 1.83 23.93
N ARG A 387 13.89 0.71 23.84
CA ARG A 387 13.98 -0.40 24.81
C ARG A 387 15.36 -1.04 24.82
N LEU A 388 15.92 -1.32 23.64
CA LEU A 388 17.26 -1.92 23.53
C LEU A 388 18.35 -0.94 23.99
N ALA A 389 18.24 0.34 23.64
CA ALA A 389 19.16 1.37 24.11
C ALA A 389 19.12 1.49 25.63
N LYS A 390 17.93 1.57 26.24
CA LYS A 390 17.76 1.63 27.69
C LYS A 390 18.34 0.40 28.40
N ALA A 391 18.10 -0.79 27.86
CA ALA A 391 18.67 -2.02 28.41
C ALA A 391 20.20 -2.05 28.30
N SER A 392 20.75 -1.51 27.21
CA SER A 392 22.20 -1.49 26.94
C SER A 392 22.95 -0.45 27.79
N LEU A 393 22.34 0.70 28.07
CA LEU A 393 22.94 1.72 28.94
C LEU A 393 22.97 1.31 30.42
N GLY A 394 22.22 0.27 30.80
CA GLY A 394 22.06 -0.17 32.18
C GLY A 394 21.18 0.77 33.00
N SER A 395 20.57 0.28 34.09
CA SER A 395 19.72 1.08 35.00
C SER A 395 20.49 2.12 35.83
N ALA A 396 21.69 2.53 35.41
CA ALA A 396 22.60 3.36 36.20
C ALA A 396 22.42 4.88 35.99
N HIS A 397 21.38 5.33 35.28
CA HIS A 397 21.08 6.75 35.06
C HIS A 397 19.63 7.09 35.31
#